data_AF-A0A3D1YWW1-F1
#
_entry.id   AF-A0A3D1YWW1-F1
#
_cell.length_a   1.000
_cell.length_b   1.000
_cell.length_c   1.000
_cell.angle_alpha   90.00
_cell.angle_beta   90.00
_cell.angle_gamma   90.00
#
_symmetry.space_group_name_H-M   'P 1'
#
loop_
_entity.id
_entity.type
_entity.pdbx_description
1 polymer ?
#
loop_
_entity_poly.entity_id
_entity_poly.type
_entity_poly.pdbx_seq_one_letter_code
_entity_poly.pdbx_strand_id
1 'polypeptide(L)' 'MVVDPLKNNYGDAVAISYFDINDEGLHPDIKRLIDEHNLPVPLTFINGESVSAGYISYYDLTRRIDGLFKTE' A
#
# COMPACT_ATOMS: atom_id res chain seq x y z
N MET A 1 -12.45 -5.32 -5.19
CA MET A 1 -11.33 -4.56 -5.79
C MET A 1 -11.28 -3.20 -5.11
N VAL A 2 -10.16 -2.82 -4.50
CA VAL A 2 -10.07 -1.63 -3.60
C VAL A 2 -9.71 -0.34 -4.36
N VAL A 3 -9.17 -0.47 -5.57
CA VAL A 3 -8.70 0.64 -6.42
C VAL A 3 -9.83 1.59 -6.81
N ASP A 4 -10.91 1.08 -7.41
CA ASP A 4 -11.97 1.95 -7.94
C ASP A 4 -12.63 2.79 -6.84
N PRO A 5 -12.98 2.22 -5.67
CA PRO A 5 -13.48 3.01 -4.54
C PRO A 5 -12.51 4.11 -4.09
N LEU A 6 -11.20 3.82 -4.00
CA LEU A 6 -10.20 4.82 -3.62
C LEU A 6 -10.07 5.94 -4.65
N LYS A 7 -10.02 5.60 -5.95
CA LYS A 7 -9.98 6.59 -7.03
C LYS A 7 -11.25 7.44 -7.08
N ASN A 8 -12.42 6.84 -6.85
CA ASN A 8 -13.69 7.57 -6.83
C ASN A 8 -13.76 8.56 -5.65
N ASN A 9 -13.18 8.21 -4.50
CA ASN A 9 -13.25 9.05 -3.30
C ASN A 9 -12.19 10.14 -3.25
N TYR A 10 -10.98 9.87 -3.72
CA TYR A 10 -9.84 10.80 -3.60
C TYR A 10 -9.35 11.37 -4.93
N GLY A 11 -9.82 10.85 -6.07
CA GLY A 11 -9.42 11.31 -7.39
C GLY A 11 -7.91 11.27 -7.60
N ASP A 12 -7.38 12.37 -8.13
CA ASP A 12 -5.95 12.54 -8.42
C ASP A 12 -5.09 12.76 -7.16
N ALA A 13 -5.69 12.89 -5.98
CA ALA A 13 -4.96 13.06 -4.74
C ALA A 13 -4.26 11.78 -4.26
N VAL A 14 -4.59 10.63 -4.85
CA VAL A 14 -3.96 9.34 -4.56
C VAL A 14 -3.43 8.68 -5.84
N ALA A 15 -2.15 8.31 -5.82
CA ALA A 15 -1.54 7.46 -6.83
C ALA A 15 -1.41 6.03 -6.27
N ILE A 16 -1.91 5.03 -7.00
CA ILE A 16 -1.88 3.63 -6.59
C ILE A 16 -0.99 2.86 -7.56
N SER A 17 0.05 2.23 -7.03
CA SER A 17 0.98 1.38 -7.77
C SER A 17 0.97 -0.03 -7.19
N TYR A 18 1.03 -1.03 -8.07
CA TYR A 18 1.16 -2.44 -7.71
C TYR A 18 2.50 -2.96 -8.21
N PHE A 19 3.17 -3.73 -7.37
CA PHE A 19 4.43 -4.38 -7.71
C PHE A 19 4.28 -5.87 -7.43
N ASP A 20 4.64 -6.70 -8.40
CA ASP A 20 4.76 -8.14 -8.19
C ASP A 20 6.09 -8.41 -7.46
N ILE A 21 6.05 -9.26 -6.44
CA ILE A 21 7.25 -9.68 -5.69
C ILE A 21 8.25 -10.45 -6.56
N ASN A 22 7.78 -10.96 -7.70
CA ASN A 22 8.56 -11.70 -8.67
C ASN A 22 9.03 -10.84 -9.85
N ASP A 23 8.69 -9.55 -9.88
CA ASP A 23 9.13 -8.66 -10.94
C ASP A 23 10.64 -8.38 -10.84
N GLU A 24 11.35 -8.42 -11.97
CA GLU A 24 12.78 -8.11 -12.04
C GLU A 24 13.07 -6.64 -11.72
N GLY A 25 12.08 -5.77 -11.89
CA GLY A 25 12.18 -4.34 -11.57
C GLY A 25 11.99 -3.98 -10.09
N LEU A 26 11.66 -4.95 -9.22
CA LEU A 26 11.45 -4.68 -7.80
C LEU A 26 12.79 -4.43 -7.07
N HIS A 27 12.80 -3.43 -6.18
CA HIS A 27 13.98 -3.17 -5.37
C HIS A 27 14.35 -4.41 -4.52
N PRO A 28 15.59 -4.93 -4.59
CA PRO A 28 15.95 -6.22 -3.99
C PRO A 28 15.77 -6.24 -2.46
N ASP A 29 15.89 -5.10 -1.79
CA ASP A 29 15.65 -5.00 -0.34
C ASP A 29 14.21 -5.30 0.06
N ILE A 30 13.21 -5.04 -0.79
CA ILE A 30 11.80 -5.33 -0.47
C ILE A 30 11.61 -6.85 -0.42
N LYS A 31 12.13 -7.56 -1.42
CA LYS A 31 12.08 -9.02 -1.46
C LYS A 31 12.82 -9.64 -0.28
N ARG A 32 14.03 -9.13 0.01
CA ARG A 32 14.82 -9.56 1.16
C ARG A 32 14.08 -9.37 2.48
N LEU A 33 13.41 -8.23 2.67
CA LEU A 33 12.63 -7.96 3.89
C LEU A 33 11.41 -8.89 4.02
N ILE A 34 10.74 -9.22 2.92
CA ILE A 34 9.63 -10.20 2.92
C ILE A 34 10.15 -11.58 3.35
N ASP A 35 11.26 -12.03 2.75
CA ASP A 35 11.83 -13.36 2.97
C ASP A 35 12.43 -13.49 4.38
N GLU A 36 13.23 -12.52 4.83
CA GLU A 36 13.89 -12.53 6.15
C GLU A 36 12.88 -12.53 7.31
N HIS A 37 11.78 -11.79 7.15
CA HIS A 37 10.77 -11.64 8.20
C HIS A 37 9.53 -12.52 8.01
N ASN A 38 9.50 -13.37 6.97
CA ASN A 38 8.34 -14.18 6.60
C ASN A 38 7.04 -13.36 6.55
N LEU A 39 7.10 -12.15 5.98
CA LEU A 39 5.96 -11.26 5.98
C LEU A 39 4.87 -11.77 5.02
N PRO A 40 3.61 -11.80 5.45
CA PRO A 40 2.54 -12.22 4.58
C PRO A 40 2.28 -11.15 3.51
N VAL A 41 2.14 -11.59 2.26
CA VAL A 41 1.75 -10.73 1.13
C VAL A 41 0.23 -10.68 0.98
N PRO A 42 -0.36 -9.58 0.48
CA PRO A 42 0.32 -8.36 0.02
C PRO A 42 0.78 -7.46 1.17
N LEU A 43 1.84 -6.70 0.91
CA LEU A 43 2.26 -5.58 1.75
C LEU A 43 1.66 -4.29 1.18
N THR A 44 1.09 -3.46 2.04
CA THR A 44 0.52 -2.17 1.64
C THR A 44 1.29 -1.03 2.30
N PHE A 45 1.65 -0.03 1.50
CA PHE A 45 2.36 1.16 1.94
C PHE A 45 1.60 2.42 1.54
N ILE A 46 1.64 3.46 2.38
CA ILE A 46 1.16 4.82 2.06
C ILE A 46 2.34 5.77 2.27
N ASN A 47 2.73 6.49 1.21
CA ASN A 47 3.87 7.42 1.23
C ASN A 47 5.17 6.81 1.80
N GLY A 48 5.41 5.52 1.54
CA GLY A 48 6.57 4.77 2.04
C GLY A 48 6.42 4.17 3.43
N GLU A 49 5.35 4.50 4.18
CA GLU A 49 5.07 3.91 5.49
C GLU A 49 4.26 2.62 5.35
N SER A 50 4.66 1.55 6.05
CA SER A 50 3.94 0.28 6.08
C SER A 50 2.59 0.40 6.80
N VAL A 51 1.53 -0.09 6.15
CA VAL A 51 0.15 0.01 6.62
C VAL A 51 -0.43 -1.33 7.03
N SER A 52 -0.23 -2.35 6.21
CA SER A 52 -0.72 -3.70 6.46
C SER A 52 0.16 -4.75 5.79
N ALA A 53 0.12 -5.97 6.32
CA ALA A 53 0.75 -7.15 5.76
C ALA A 53 -0.26 -8.30 5.74
N GLY A 54 -0.36 -9.00 4.61
CA GLY A 54 -1.23 -10.18 4.43
C GLY A 54 -2.67 -9.86 4.06
N TYR A 55 -3.05 -8.58 4.03
CA TYR A 55 -4.39 -8.17 3.65
C TYR A 55 -4.42 -6.71 3.15
N ILE A 56 -5.48 -6.39 2.41
CA ILE A 56 -5.80 -5.03 1.97
C ILE A 56 -7.18 -4.69 2.53
N SER A 57 -7.26 -3.64 3.34
CA SER A 57 -8.50 -3.18 3.98
C SER A 57 -8.83 -1.77 3.50
N TYR A 58 -9.94 -1.63 2.77
CA TYR A 58 -10.40 -0.32 2.29
C TYR A 58 -10.61 0.66 3.46
N TYR A 59 -11.23 0.18 4.53
CA TYR A 59 -11.51 1.00 5.72
C TYR A 59 -10.24 1.54 6.39
N ASP A 60 -9.21 0.70 6.53
CA ASP A 60 -7.94 1.13 7.14
C ASP A 60 -7.20 2.12 6.25
N LEU A 61 -7.25 1.92 4.93
CA LEU A 61 -6.66 2.83 3.95
C LEU A 61 -7.35 4.20 3.99
N THR A 62 -8.68 4.25 3.90
CA THR A 62 -9.42 5.51 3.94
C THR A 62 -9.16 6.26 5.25
N ARG A 63 -9.17 5.55 6.39
CA ARG A 63 -8.93 6.19 7.69
C ARG A 63 -7.54 6.83 7.78
N ARG A 64 -6.51 6.20 7.23
CA ARG A 64 -5.14 6.74 7.20
C ARG A 64 -5.01 7.91 6.22
N ILE A 65 -5.55 7.75 5.02
CA ILE A 65 -5.55 8.81 3.99
C ILE A 65 -6.26 10.07 4.51
N ASP A 66 -7.46 9.92 5.08
CA ASP A 66 -8.20 11.03 5.70
C ASP A 66 -7.42 11.70 6.83
N GLY A 67 -6.60 10.93 7.55
CA GLY A 67 -5.70 11.45 8.58
C GLY A 67 -4.64 12.39 8.01
N LEU A 68 -4.12 12.10 6.82
CA LEU A 68 -3.10 12.93 6.17
C LEU A 68 -3.66 14.31 5.79
N PHE A 69 -4.88 14.37 5.24
CA PHE A 69 -5.53 15.63 4.84
C PHE A 69 -5.97 16.53 6.00
N LYS A 70 -6.03 16.00 7.23
CA LYS A 70 -6.40 16.78 8.43
C LYS A 70 -5.22 17.47 9.10
N THR A 71 -4.01 17.24 8.61
CA THR A 71 -2.77 17.78 9.19
C THR A 71 -2.39 19.15 8.62
N GLU A 72 -3.30 19.82 7.92
CA GLU A 72 -3.17 21.19 7.38
C GLU A 72 -3.93 22.23 8.21
#